data_AF-A0A1Y1JV81-F1
#
_entry.id   AF-A0A1Y1JV81-F1
#
_cell.length_a   1.000
_cell.length_b   1.000
_cell.length_c   1.000
_cell.angle_alpha   90.00
_cell.angle_beta   90.00
_cell.angle_gamma   90.00
#
_symmetry.space_group_name_H-M   'P 1'
#
loop_
_entity.id
_entity.type
_entity.pdbx_description
1 polymer ?
#
loop_
_entity_poly.entity_id
_entity_poly.type
_entity_poly.pdbx_seq_one_letter_code
_entity_poly.pdbx_strand_id
1 'polypeptide(L)'
;MDLSKVVLPTFILEPRSFLDKLSDSYYHVDILSNAVQEDDAFTRMKSVVKWYLSGFYKKPKGLKKPYNPILGETFRCCWLHPNGTKTFYIAEQVSHHPPVSAFYVTNRQEGFAISASILAKSKFYGNSTSAILDGVAVLTLLPRGENYTLTIPYAHCKGILMGTLSMELGGKVYVECEKTGYRTELEFKLKVNQLICYLGGGKLVSSDVLVAHLMRGGFVVGGMFTYSNSHVLY
;
A
#
# COMPACT_ATOMS: atom_id res chain seq x y z
N MET A 1 15.71 -4.37 18.90
CA MET A 1 14.61 -4.79 19.80
C MET A 1 13.31 -4.78 19.02
N ASP A 2 12.44 -5.79 19.21
CA ASP A 2 11.10 -5.83 18.60
C ASP A 2 10.11 -5.08 19.49
N LEU A 3 9.44 -4.05 18.96
CA LEU A 3 8.46 -3.23 19.67
C LEU A 3 7.13 -3.94 19.91
N SER A 4 6.89 -5.12 19.31
CA SER A 4 5.72 -5.93 19.65
C SER A 4 5.69 -6.32 21.15
N LYS A 5 6.87 -6.32 21.80
CA LYS A 5 7.06 -6.67 23.22
C LYS A 5 7.10 -5.46 24.17
N VAL A 6 6.90 -4.24 23.66
CA VAL A 6 6.95 -3.00 24.43
C VAL A 6 5.59 -2.32 24.39
N VAL A 7 5.03 -2.01 25.55
CA VAL A 7 3.77 -1.26 25.65
C VAL A 7 4.06 0.20 25.30
N LEU A 8 3.43 0.66 24.23
CA LEU A 8 3.50 2.05 23.78
C LEU A 8 2.47 2.91 24.54
N PRO A 9 2.77 4.19 24.82
CA PRO A 9 1.80 5.09 25.44
C PRO A 9 0.52 5.24 24.60
N THR A 10 -0.65 5.30 25.25
CA THR A 10 -1.94 5.34 24.55
C THR A 10 -2.13 6.57 23.66
N PHE A 11 -1.46 7.69 23.95
CA PHE A 11 -1.57 8.91 23.15
C PHE A 11 -0.99 8.78 21.73
N ILE A 12 -0.09 7.81 21.49
CA ILE A 12 0.43 7.50 20.15
C ILE A 12 -0.39 6.44 19.40
N LEU A 13 -1.49 5.95 19.98
CA LEU A 13 -2.36 4.97 19.36
C LEU A 13 -3.58 5.62 18.70
N GLU A 14 -4.02 5.07 17.56
CA GLU A 14 -5.33 5.37 16.95
C GLU A 14 -6.38 4.38 17.47
N PRO A 15 -7.67 4.78 17.57
CA PRO A 15 -8.75 3.93 18.09
C PRO A 15 -9.21 2.89 17.06
N ARG A 16 -8.28 2.27 16.32
CA ARG A 16 -8.54 1.25 15.32
C ARG A 16 -7.55 0.11 15.44
N SER A 17 -8.05 -1.11 15.21
CA SER A 17 -7.21 -2.30 15.04
C SER A 17 -6.39 -2.19 13.75
N PHE A 18 -5.25 -2.87 13.69
CA PHE A 18 -4.52 -3.01 12.44
C PHE A 18 -5.38 -3.66 11.34
N LEU A 19 -6.28 -4.58 11.68
CA LEU A 19 -7.18 -5.23 10.72
C LEU A 19 -8.18 -4.26 10.07
N ASP A 20 -8.65 -3.28 10.84
CA ASP A 20 -9.47 -2.16 10.35
C ASP A 20 -8.62 -1.21 9.52
N LYS A 21 -7.44 -0.84 10.03
CA LYS A 21 -6.52 0.07 9.35
C LYS A 21 -6.13 -0.39 7.93
N LEU A 22 -5.96 -1.69 7.72
CA LEU A 22 -5.68 -2.27 6.39
C LEU A 22 -6.81 -2.03 5.38
N SER A 23 -8.05 -1.82 5.84
CA SER A 23 -9.19 -1.50 4.97
C SER A 23 -9.09 -0.12 4.32
N ASP A 24 -8.30 0.82 4.88
CA ASP A 24 -8.09 2.17 4.32
C ASP A 24 -7.53 2.11 2.88
N SER A 25 -6.73 1.08 2.56
CA SER A 25 -6.12 0.89 1.23
C SER A 25 -7.14 0.55 0.13
N TYR A 26 -8.38 0.22 0.50
CA TYR A 26 -9.43 -0.20 -0.43
C TYR A 26 -10.50 0.87 -0.64
N TYR A 27 -10.26 2.11 -0.19
CA TYR A 27 -11.21 3.21 -0.35
C TYR A 27 -11.60 3.48 -1.82
N HIS A 28 -10.65 3.31 -2.74
CA HIS A 28 -10.84 3.50 -4.18
C HIS A 28 -10.89 2.17 -4.96
N VAL A 29 -11.46 1.12 -4.36
CA VAL A 29 -11.53 -0.21 -4.99
C VAL A 29 -12.35 -0.22 -6.28
N ASP A 30 -13.16 0.80 -6.55
CA ASP A 30 -13.84 1.05 -7.82
C ASP A 30 -12.88 1.18 -9.02
N ILE A 31 -11.62 1.59 -8.79
CA ILE A 31 -10.61 1.63 -9.85
C ILE A 31 -10.34 0.22 -10.40
N LEU A 32 -10.44 -0.82 -9.58
CA LEU A 32 -10.24 -2.20 -10.01
C LEU A 32 -11.38 -2.71 -10.89
N SER A 33 -12.62 -2.30 -10.63
CA SER A 33 -13.75 -2.58 -11.52
C SER A 33 -13.46 -2.11 -12.94
N ASN A 34 -12.93 -0.88 -13.08
CA ASN A 34 -12.55 -0.34 -14.39
C ASN A 34 -11.38 -1.12 -15.01
N ALA A 35 -10.39 -1.52 -14.20
CA ALA A 35 -9.26 -2.31 -14.68
C ALA A 35 -9.68 -3.69 -15.23
N VAL A 36 -10.72 -4.31 -14.67
CA VAL A 36 -11.25 -5.60 -15.18
C VAL A 36 -11.75 -5.45 -16.62
N GLN A 37 -12.42 -4.34 -16.94
CA GLN A 37 -13.01 -4.07 -18.26
C GLN A 37 -11.98 -3.65 -19.31
N GLU A 38 -10.79 -3.21 -18.90
CA GLU A 38 -9.73 -2.77 -19.82
C GLU A 38 -9.10 -3.94 -20.56
N ASP A 39 -9.12 -3.92 -21.90
CA ASP A 39 -8.60 -5.01 -22.74
C ASP A 39 -7.08 -4.94 -22.93
N ASP A 40 -6.55 -3.73 -23.10
CA ASP A 40 -5.11 -3.54 -23.26
C ASP A 40 -4.38 -3.84 -21.94
N ALA A 41 -3.48 -4.83 -21.97
CA ALA A 41 -2.75 -5.29 -20.80
C ALA A 41 -1.86 -4.21 -20.17
N PHE A 42 -1.33 -3.29 -20.99
CA PHE A 42 -0.53 -2.17 -20.49
C PHE A 42 -1.40 -1.15 -19.75
N THR A 43 -2.53 -0.77 -20.33
CA THR A 43 -3.47 0.18 -19.71
C THR A 43 -4.10 -0.39 -18.45
N ARG A 44 -4.39 -1.69 -18.43
CA ARG A 44 -4.82 -2.40 -17.24
C ARG A 44 -3.78 -2.37 -16.13
N MET A 45 -2.50 -2.62 -16.45
CA MET A 45 -1.40 -2.49 -15.48
C MET A 45 -1.32 -1.07 -14.89
N LYS A 46 -1.48 -0.02 -15.71
CA LYS A 46 -1.55 1.37 -15.20
C LYS A 46 -2.70 1.56 -14.21
N SER A 47 -3.87 1.00 -14.49
CA SER A 47 -5.04 1.08 -13.60
C SER A 47 -4.81 0.34 -12.28
N VAL A 48 -4.18 -0.85 -12.31
CA VAL A 48 -3.79 -1.59 -11.10
C VAL A 48 -2.81 -0.78 -10.26
N VAL A 49 -1.79 -0.18 -10.88
CA VAL A 49 -0.81 0.70 -10.19
C VAL A 49 -1.50 1.95 -9.64
N LYS A 50 -2.42 2.56 -10.38
CA LYS A 50 -3.21 3.72 -9.92
C LYS A 50 -4.02 3.37 -8.67
N TRP A 51 -4.72 2.24 -8.67
CA TRP A 51 -5.43 1.74 -7.50
C TRP A 51 -4.46 1.52 -6.32
N TYR A 52 -3.35 0.84 -6.55
CA TYR A 52 -2.34 0.58 -5.51
C TYR A 52 -1.84 1.90 -4.87
N LEU A 53 -1.52 2.90 -5.68
CA LEU A 53 -1.07 4.21 -5.20
C LEU A 53 -2.16 5.01 -4.49
N SER A 54 -3.41 4.81 -4.87
CA SER A 54 -4.55 5.44 -4.20
C SER A 54 -4.69 5.01 -2.73
N GLY A 55 -4.06 3.92 -2.30
CA GLY A 55 -4.03 3.52 -0.88
C GLY A 55 -3.16 4.41 0.02
N PHE A 56 -2.30 5.27 -0.56
CA PHE A 56 -1.32 6.06 0.19
C PHE A 56 -1.65 7.56 0.27
N TYR A 57 -2.74 8.01 -0.35
CA TYR A 57 -3.06 9.45 -0.42
C TYR A 57 -3.45 10.07 0.93
N LYS A 58 -4.10 9.28 1.79
CA LYS A 58 -4.70 9.79 3.02
C LYS A 58 -3.68 9.77 4.15
N LYS A 59 -2.97 10.89 4.34
CA LYS A 59 -2.15 11.09 5.53
C LYS A 59 -3.07 11.24 6.75
N PRO A 60 -2.98 10.38 7.78
CA PRO A 60 -3.79 10.53 8.98
C PRO A 60 -3.47 11.86 9.68
N LYS A 61 -4.52 12.54 10.18
CA LYS A 61 -4.33 13.72 11.04
C LYS A 61 -3.77 13.26 12.39
N GLY A 62 -2.49 13.50 12.61
CA GLY A 62 -1.75 12.98 13.75
C GLY A 62 -1.17 11.60 13.45
N LEU A 63 0.13 11.44 13.65
CA LEU A 63 0.83 10.17 13.46
C LEU A 63 0.46 9.23 14.63
N LYS A 64 -0.38 8.24 14.34
CA LYS A 64 -0.83 7.28 15.36
C LYS A 64 -0.70 5.87 14.82
N LYS A 65 -0.30 4.95 15.70
CA LYS A 65 -0.15 3.53 15.41
C LYS A 65 -1.49 2.82 15.71
N PRO A 66 -1.97 1.92 14.84
CA PRO A 66 -3.13 1.10 15.17
C PRO A 66 -2.84 0.12 16.32
N TYR A 67 -3.89 -0.35 16.97
CA TYR A 67 -3.79 -1.44 17.95
C TYR A 67 -3.27 -2.72 17.30
N ASN A 68 -2.40 -3.43 18.02
CA ASN A 68 -1.95 -4.75 17.61
C ASN A 68 -3.10 -5.75 17.81
N PRO A 69 -3.58 -6.44 16.75
CA PRO A 69 -4.71 -7.34 16.90
C PRO A 69 -4.40 -8.52 17.81
N ILE A 70 -5.40 -8.99 18.56
CA ILE A 70 -5.29 -10.23 19.34
C ILE A 70 -5.44 -11.46 18.43
N LEU A 71 -4.94 -12.62 18.84
CA LEU A 71 -5.10 -13.87 18.08
C LEU A 71 -6.60 -14.18 17.86
N GLY A 72 -6.98 -14.46 16.61
CA GLY A 72 -8.37 -14.74 16.22
C GLY A 72 -9.27 -13.51 16.13
N GLU A 73 -8.74 -12.31 16.34
CA GLU A 73 -9.48 -11.07 16.07
C GLU A 73 -9.89 -11.04 14.59
N THR A 74 -11.12 -10.60 14.31
CA THR A 74 -11.62 -10.45 12.94
C THR A 74 -12.16 -9.04 12.71
N PHE A 75 -12.01 -8.54 11.48
CA PHE A 75 -12.64 -7.31 11.02
C PHE A 75 -13.32 -7.55 9.68
N ARG A 76 -14.53 -6.98 9.52
CA ARG A 76 -15.33 -7.12 8.30
C ARG A 76 -15.96 -5.79 7.95
N CYS A 77 -15.90 -5.42 6.69
CA CYS A 77 -16.60 -4.26 6.17
C CYS A 77 -17.00 -4.50 4.71
N CYS A 78 -17.78 -3.57 4.16
CA CYS A 78 -18.09 -3.58 2.74
C CYS A 78 -18.24 -2.16 2.19
N TRP A 79 -17.97 -2.00 0.90
CA TRP A 79 -18.24 -0.78 0.15
C TRP A 79 -19.41 -1.04 -0.79
N LEU A 80 -20.36 -0.10 -0.80
CA LEU A 80 -21.50 -0.09 -1.71
C LEU A 80 -21.14 0.75 -2.93
N HIS A 81 -21.33 0.18 -4.12
CA HIS A 81 -21.02 0.87 -5.37
C HIS A 81 -22.27 1.49 -6.00
N PRO A 82 -22.15 2.58 -6.78
CA PRO A 82 -23.28 3.22 -7.45
C PRO A 82 -24.06 2.29 -8.38
N ASN A 83 -23.40 1.28 -8.94
CA ASN A 83 -24.01 0.27 -9.80
C ASN A 83 -24.75 -0.84 -9.02
N GLY A 84 -24.87 -0.71 -7.70
CA GLY A 84 -25.57 -1.65 -6.83
C GLY A 84 -24.74 -2.84 -6.36
N THR A 85 -23.51 -3.01 -6.88
CA THR A 85 -22.61 -4.09 -6.44
C THR A 85 -21.97 -3.77 -5.08
N LYS A 86 -21.36 -4.79 -4.46
CA LYS A 86 -20.69 -4.65 -3.16
C LYS A 86 -19.32 -5.27 -3.20
N THR A 87 -18.33 -4.55 -2.65
CA THR A 87 -17.03 -5.13 -2.33
C THR A 87 -16.99 -5.52 -0.86
N PHE A 88 -16.71 -6.78 -0.60
CA PHE A 88 -16.59 -7.33 0.75
C PHE A 88 -15.13 -7.41 1.17
N TYR A 89 -14.86 -7.08 2.43
CA TYR A 89 -13.56 -7.25 3.07
C TYR A 89 -13.73 -8.08 4.33
N ILE A 90 -12.83 -9.04 4.52
CA ILE A 90 -12.67 -9.80 5.75
C ILE A 90 -11.18 -9.90 6.07
N ALA A 91 -10.84 -9.71 7.34
CA ALA A 91 -9.50 -9.92 7.85
C ALA A 91 -9.53 -10.67 9.17
N GLU A 92 -8.47 -11.41 9.45
CA GLU A 92 -8.25 -12.16 10.67
C GLU A 92 -6.78 -12.08 11.10
N GLN A 93 -6.56 -11.97 12.41
CA GLN A 93 -5.23 -12.16 12.99
C GLN A 93 -4.98 -13.65 13.21
N VAL A 94 -4.35 -14.30 12.24
CA VAL A 94 -4.14 -15.77 12.22
C VAL A 94 -2.97 -16.23 13.08
N SER A 95 -2.07 -15.32 13.48
CA SER A 95 -0.98 -15.61 14.41
C SER A 95 -0.60 -14.35 15.21
N HIS A 96 -0.17 -14.51 16.47
CA HIS A 96 0.30 -13.41 17.31
C HIS A 96 1.82 -13.41 17.50
N HIS A 97 2.46 -14.59 17.51
CA HIS A 97 3.90 -14.75 17.65
C HIS A 97 4.43 -15.78 16.63
N PRO A 98 4.82 -15.33 15.43
CA PRO A 98 4.91 -13.93 14.99
C PRO A 98 3.55 -13.33 14.58
N PRO A 99 3.36 -12.00 14.56
CA PRO A 99 2.06 -11.38 14.28
C PRO A 99 1.76 -11.42 12.78
N VAL A 100 0.83 -12.28 12.39
CA VAL A 100 0.38 -12.45 11.00
C VAL A 100 -1.10 -12.13 10.89
N SER A 101 -1.43 -11.21 9.98
CA SER A 101 -2.79 -10.85 9.61
C SER A 101 -3.07 -11.35 8.19
N ALA A 102 -4.15 -12.10 7.99
CA ALA A 102 -4.63 -12.49 6.68
C ALA A 102 -5.87 -11.68 6.32
N PHE A 103 -6.05 -11.33 5.05
CA PHE A 103 -7.27 -10.68 4.58
C PHE A 103 -7.65 -11.10 3.17
N TYR A 104 -8.94 -10.97 2.88
CA TYR A 104 -9.55 -11.25 1.61
C TYR A 104 -10.54 -10.16 1.25
N VAL A 105 -10.43 -9.65 0.01
CA VAL A 105 -11.30 -8.62 -0.54
C VAL A 105 -11.88 -9.11 -1.85
N THR A 106 -13.18 -8.95 -2.09
CA THR A 106 -13.75 -9.40 -3.37
C THR A 106 -14.98 -8.61 -3.78
N ASN A 107 -15.10 -8.43 -5.09
CA ASN A 107 -16.36 -8.14 -5.75
C ASN A 107 -16.44 -9.05 -6.99
N ARG A 108 -17.09 -10.21 -6.84
CA ARG A 108 -17.20 -11.18 -7.93
C ARG A 108 -18.06 -10.67 -9.08
N GLN A 109 -19.03 -9.80 -8.81
CA GLN A 109 -19.87 -9.19 -9.85
C GLN A 109 -19.05 -8.24 -10.73
N GLU A 110 -18.11 -7.50 -10.13
CA GLU A 110 -17.15 -6.64 -10.83
C GLU A 110 -15.88 -7.38 -11.29
N GLY A 111 -15.77 -8.68 -11.02
CA GLY A 111 -14.73 -9.53 -11.57
C GLY A 111 -13.35 -9.45 -10.89
N PHE A 112 -13.26 -9.09 -9.61
CA PHE A 112 -11.97 -9.11 -8.90
C PHE A 112 -12.00 -9.75 -7.50
N ALA A 113 -10.85 -10.27 -7.09
CA ALA A 113 -10.58 -10.77 -5.75
C ALA A 113 -9.14 -10.46 -5.34
N ILE A 114 -8.90 -10.27 -4.05
CA ILE A 114 -7.59 -9.98 -3.48
C ILE A 114 -7.42 -10.87 -2.26
N SER A 115 -6.27 -11.53 -2.16
CA SER A 115 -5.89 -12.31 -0.99
C SER A 115 -4.51 -11.88 -0.52
N ALA A 116 -4.29 -11.80 0.79
CA ALA A 116 -2.98 -11.50 1.33
C ALA A 116 -2.79 -12.10 2.72
N SER A 117 -1.52 -12.30 3.06
CA SER A 117 -1.06 -12.57 4.41
C SER A 117 0.15 -11.69 4.69
N ILE A 118 0.07 -10.89 5.76
CA ILE A 118 1.10 -9.93 6.14
C ILE A 118 1.65 -10.29 7.51
N LEU A 119 2.95 -10.50 7.56
CA LEU A 119 3.75 -10.59 8.76
C LEU A 119 4.26 -9.19 9.14
N ALA A 120 3.75 -8.65 10.25
CA ALA A 120 4.19 -7.36 10.76
C ALA A 120 5.49 -7.51 11.57
N LYS A 121 6.57 -6.87 11.13
CA LYS A 121 7.85 -6.80 11.83
C LYS A 121 8.11 -5.37 12.26
N SER A 122 8.73 -5.19 13.42
CA SER A 122 9.16 -3.87 13.88
C SER A 122 10.65 -3.86 14.20
N LYS A 123 11.33 -2.77 13.84
CA LYS A 123 12.75 -2.53 14.17
C LYS A 123 12.88 -1.20 14.86
N PHE A 124 13.34 -1.22 16.12
CA PHE A 124 13.62 -0.03 16.90
C PHE A 124 15.09 0.38 16.80
N TYR A 125 15.32 1.69 16.62
CA TYR A 125 16.64 2.30 16.42
C TYR A 125 16.94 3.42 17.43
N GLY A 126 16.26 3.43 18.59
CA GLY A 126 16.39 4.51 19.58
C GLY A 126 15.31 5.57 19.38
N ASN A 127 15.61 6.69 18.71
CA ASN A 127 14.60 7.73 18.46
C ASN A 127 13.76 7.52 17.18
N SER A 128 13.87 6.35 16.55
CA SER A 128 13.07 5.98 15.39
C SER A 128 12.72 4.49 15.39
N THR A 129 11.70 4.15 14.61
CA THR A 129 11.24 2.78 14.41
C THR A 129 10.83 2.56 12.96
N SER A 130 10.99 1.32 12.46
CA SER A 130 10.43 0.92 11.18
C SER A 130 9.42 -0.20 11.37
N ALA A 131 8.22 0.00 10.82
CA ALA A 131 7.22 -1.03 10.63
C ALA A 131 7.41 -1.63 9.23
N ILE A 132 7.78 -2.90 9.19
CA ILE A 132 8.03 -3.66 7.97
C ILE A 132 6.86 -4.64 7.81
N LEU A 133 6.16 -4.57 6.70
CA LEU A 133 5.08 -5.48 6.36
C LEU A 133 5.60 -6.49 5.36
N ASP A 134 5.92 -7.68 5.86
CA ASP A 134 6.49 -8.76 5.07
C ASP A 134 5.36 -9.67 4.58
N GLY A 135 5.18 -9.76 3.28
CA GLY A 135 4.06 -10.46 2.67
C GLY A 135 3.74 -9.92 1.29
N VAL A 136 2.82 -10.61 0.64
CA VAL A 136 2.36 -10.29 -0.71
C VAL A 136 0.85 -10.27 -0.72
N ALA A 137 0.28 -9.28 -1.40
CA ALA A 137 -1.12 -9.33 -1.82
C ALA A 137 -1.20 -9.84 -3.27
N VAL A 138 -2.13 -10.74 -3.54
CA VAL A 138 -2.42 -11.25 -4.87
C VAL A 138 -3.80 -10.75 -5.27
N LEU A 139 -3.83 -9.83 -6.24
CA LEU A 139 -5.03 -9.38 -6.92
C LEU A 139 -5.29 -10.29 -8.13
N THR A 140 -6.46 -10.89 -8.20
CA THR A 140 -6.93 -11.69 -9.34
C THR A 140 -8.02 -10.94 -10.09
N LEU A 141 -7.81 -10.71 -11.39
CA LEU A 141 -8.86 -10.27 -12.31
C LEU A 141 -9.53 -11.51 -12.90
N LEU A 142 -10.69 -11.86 -12.36
CA LEU A 142 -11.36 -13.15 -12.51
C LEU A 142 -11.66 -13.49 -13.98
N PRO A 143 -12.25 -12.61 -14.81
CA PRO A 143 -12.57 -12.93 -16.21
C PRO A 143 -11.33 -13.19 -17.07
N ARG A 144 -10.20 -12.60 -16.68
CA ARG A 144 -8.94 -12.69 -17.43
C ARG A 144 -8.04 -13.80 -16.91
N GLY A 145 -8.29 -14.35 -15.72
CA GLY A 145 -7.39 -15.28 -15.06
C GLY A 145 -5.98 -14.69 -14.89
N GLU A 146 -5.91 -13.39 -14.59
CA GLU A 146 -4.66 -12.67 -14.38
C GLU A 146 -4.43 -12.44 -12.90
N ASN A 147 -3.24 -12.78 -12.42
CA ASN A 147 -2.79 -12.52 -11.06
C ASN A 147 -1.75 -11.40 -11.05
N TYR A 148 -1.95 -10.44 -10.15
CA TYR A 148 -1.06 -9.33 -9.88
C TYR A 148 -0.51 -9.47 -8.47
N THR A 149 0.78 -9.76 -8.37
CA THR A 149 1.55 -9.86 -7.13
C THR A 149 1.99 -8.46 -6.71
N LEU A 150 1.64 -8.05 -5.49
CA LEU A 150 1.83 -6.70 -4.95
C LEU A 150 2.61 -6.77 -3.65
N THR A 151 3.72 -6.03 -3.55
CA THR A 151 4.46 -5.83 -2.29
C THR A 151 4.14 -4.46 -1.69
N ILE A 152 4.45 -4.26 -0.40
CA ILE A 152 4.07 -3.06 0.36
C ILE A 152 5.35 -2.34 0.86
N PRO A 153 5.41 -0.99 0.88
CA PRO A 153 6.58 -0.30 1.40
C PRO A 153 6.66 -0.44 2.93
N TYR A 154 7.85 -0.23 3.50
CA TYR A 154 7.95 -0.10 4.96
C TYR A 154 7.61 1.32 5.39
N ALA A 155 7.11 1.47 6.63
CA ALA A 155 6.89 2.77 7.24
C ALA A 155 8.00 3.04 8.27
N HIS A 156 8.68 4.17 8.14
CA HIS A 156 9.72 4.63 9.07
C HIS A 156 9.20 5.82 9.88
N CYS A 157 9.11 5.66 11.19
CA CYS A 157 8.67 6.70 12.10
C CYS A 157 9.87 7.27 12.88
N LYS A 158 10.04 8.60 12.87
CA LYS A 158 11.08 9.35 13.61
C LYS A 158 10.44 10.15 14.74
N GLY A 159 11.21 10.47 15.77
CA GLY A 159 10.76 11.32 16.87
C GLY A 159 9.80 10.62 17.84
N ILE A 160 9.94 9.30 18.00
CA ILE A 160 9.07 8.49 18.87
C ILE A 160 9.32 8.72 20.36
N LEU A 161 10.52 9.15 20.74
CA LEU A 161 10.88 9.47 22.13
C LEU A 161 11.17 10.97 22.31
N MET A 162 11.83 11.60 21.34
CA MET A 162 12.25 13.00 21.40
C MET A 162 12.07 13.71 20.05
N GLY A 163 11.53 14.92 20.08
CA GLY A 163 11.31 15.75 18.89
C GLY A 163 9.94 15.55 18.24
N THR A 164 9.79 16.04 17.01
CA THR A 164 8.51 15.98 16.28
C THR A 164 8.33 14.62 15.63
N LEU A 165 7.22 13.96 15.97
CA LEU A 165 6.83 12.67 15.41
C LEU A 165 6.52 12.79 13.90
N SER A 166 7.21 12.02 13.07
CA SER A 166 7.01 11.98 11.61
C SER A 166 7.01 10.53 11.09
N MET A 167 6.29 10.26 10.00
CA MET A 167 6.33 8.98 9.27
C MET A 167 6.70 9.25 7.82
N GLU A 168 7.55 8.37 7.29
CA GLU A 168 7.93 8.32 5.90
C GLU A 168 7.76 6.89 5.40
N LEU A 169 7.23 6.72 4.19
CA LEU A 169 7.23 5.42 3.50
C LEU A 169 8.54 5.27 2.75
N GLY A 170 9.10 4.06 2.78
CA GLY A 170 10.40 3.78 2.17
C GLY A 170 10.45 2.44 1.48
N GLY A 171 11.41 2.32 0.56
CA GLY A 171 11.78 1.07 -0.10
C GLY A 171 11.19 0.91 -1.49
N LYS A 172 11.60 -0.17 -2.14
CA LYS A 172 11.09 -0.57 -3.45
C LYS A 172 9.90 -1.49 -3.29
N VAL A 173 8.86 -1.27 -4.10
CA VAL A 173 7.72 -2.17 -4.21
C VAL A 173 7.50 -2.56 -5.66
N TYR A 174 6.82 -3.68 -5.82
CA TYR A 174 6.64 -4.35 -7.09
C TYR A 174 5.16 -4.64 -7.32
N VAL A 175 4.72 -4.43 -8.56
CA VAL A 175 3.41 -4.85 -9.07
C VAL A 175 3.66 -5.68 -10.32
N GLU A 176 3.42 -6.99 -10.22
CA GLU A 176 3.88 -7.97 -11.22
C GLU A 176 2.74 -8.85 -11.70
N CYS A 177 2.60 -9.01 -13.01
CA CYS A 177 1.67 -9.95 -13.61
C CYS A 177 2.40 -10.90 -14.57
N GLU A 178 2.59 -12.15 -14.14
CA GLU A 178 3.32 -13.16 -14.90
C GLU A 178 2.68 -13.44 -16.26
N LYS A 179 1.34 -13.61 -16.30
CA LYS A 179 0.59 -13.94 -17.51
C LYS A 179 0.76 -12.91 -18.64
N THR A 180 0.87 -11.63 -18.29
CA THR A 180 1.08 -10.55 -19.27
C THR A 180 2.55 -10.20 -19.48
N GLY A 181 3.41 -10.61 -18.56
CA GLY A 181 4.84 -10.28 -18.52
C GLY A 181 5.14 -8.84 -18.09
N TYR A 182 4.15 -8.08 -17.62
CA TYR A 182 4.33 -6.72 -17.13
C TYR A 182 4.76 -6.69 -15.67
N ARG A 183 5.69 -5.79 -15.36
CA ARG A 183 6.20 -5.54 -14.01
C ARG A 183 6.38 -4.04 -13.79
N THR A 184 5.85 -3.51 -12.71
CA THR A 184 6.12 -2.15 -12.26
C THR A 184 7.01 -2.18 -11.04
N GLU A 185 8.12 -1.44 -11.06
CA GLU A 185 8.90 -1.10 -9.86
C GLU A 185 8.54 0.33 -9.43
N LEU A 186 8.18 0.50 -8.16
CA LEU A 186 7.95 1.81 -7.55
C LEU A 186 8.94 2.00 -6.40
N GLU A 187 9.64 3.14 -6.38
CA GLU A 187 10.57 3.48 -5.30
C GLU A 187 10.00 4.60 -4.42
N PHE A 188 9.70 4.26 -3.16
CA PHE A 188 9.35 5.22 -2.11
C PHE A 188 10.64 5.77 -1.50
N LYS A 189 10.97 7.01 -1.84
CA LYS A 189 12.16 7.69 -1.32
C LYS A 189 11.85 8.34 0.02
N LEU A 190 12.63 7.98 1.03
CA LEU A 190 12.64 8.70 2.31
C LEU A 190 13.06 10.15 2.06
N LYS A 191 12.48 11.10 2.79
CA LYS A 191 12.96 12.48 2.78
C LYS A 191 14.33 12.52 3.44
N VAL A 192 15.37 12.38 2.62
CA VAL A 192 16.67 12.96 2.91
C VAL A 192 16.59 14.41 2.43
N ASN A 193 17.10 15.36 3.22
CA ASN A 193 17.21 16.77 2.83
C ASN A 193 17.48 16.90 1.31
N GLN A 194 16.52 17.51 0.60
CA GLN A 194 16.51 17.89 -0.81
C GLN A 194 17.49 17.15 -1.75
N LEU A 195 16.96 16.34 -2.66
CA LEU A 195 17.64 16.05 -3.93
C LEU A 195 17.00 16.90 -5.03
N ILE A 196 17.79 17.81 -5.59
CA ILE A 196 17.44 18.60 -6.77
C ILE A 196 17.57 17.68 -8.00
N CYS A 197 16.48 17.46 -8.72
CA CYS A 197 16.55 16.93 -10.09
C CYS A 197 16.62 18.11 -11.06
N TYR A 198 17.67 18.16 -11.89
CA TYR A 198 17.76 19.08 -13.03
C TYR A 198 17.26 18.36 -14.29
N LEU A 199 16.20 18.91 -14.90
CA LEU A 199 15.80 18.65 -16.28
C LEU A 199 15.41 19.99 -16.91
N GLY A 200 16.15 20.45 -17.92
CA GLY A 200 15.72 21.55 -18.80
C GLY A 200 15.39 22.90 -18.14
N GLY A 201 16.17 23.37 -17.17
CA GLY A 201 16.09 24.76 -16.69
C GLY A 201 14.90 25.11 -15.77
N GLY A 202 14.14 24.13 -15.28
CA GLY A 202 13.04 24.36 -14.33
C GLY A 202 13.24 23.63 -13.00
N LYS A 203 13.01 24.32 -11.88
CA LYS A 203 13.10 23.77 -10.52
C LYS A 203 11.71 23.25 -10.08
N LEU A 204 11.53 21.92 -10.00
CA LEU A 204 10.33 21.31 -9.42
C LEU A 204 10.60 20.90 -7.97
N VAL A 205 9.99 21.62 -7.03
CA VAL A 205 9.97 21.26 -5.60
C VAL A 205 8.67 20.49 -5.35
N SER A 206 8.73 19.17 -5.27
CA SER A 206 7.63 18.35 -4.74
C SER A 206 8.15 17.52 -3.58
N SER A 207 7.32 17.41 -2.54
CA SER A 207 7.73 16.87 -1.25
C SER A 207 7.62 15.34 -1.13
N ASP A 208 7.19 14.60 -2.14
CA ASP A 208 7.17 13.13 -2.11
C ASP A 208 7.43 12.62 -3.55
N VAL A 209 8.69 12.33 -3.92
CA VAL A 209 9.02 11.84 -5.28
C VAL A 209 8.91 10.32 -5.30
N LEU A 210 7.85 9.80 -5.93
CA LEU A 210 7.75 8.41 -6.34
C LEU A 210 8.39 8.25 -7.73
N VAL A 211 9.29 7.29 -7.87
CA VAL A 211 9.81 6.90 -9.20
C VAL A 211 9.18 5.58 -9.59
N ALA A 212 8.50 5.55 -10.73
CA ALA A 212 7.85 4.37 -11.28
C ALA A 212 8.49 3.97 -12.62
N HIS A 213 8.90 2.70 -12.72
CA HIS A 213 9.37 2.09 -13.96
C HIS A 213 8.44 0.94 -14.33
N LEU A 214 7.83 1.01 -15.51
CA LEU A 214 7.02 -0.08 -16.04
C LEU A 214 7.85 -0.86 -17.07
N MET A 215 7.95 -2.16 -16.86
CA MET A 215 8.81 -3.08 -17.60
C MET A 215 8.00 -4.22 -18.22
N ARG A 216 8.45 -4.73 -19.36
CA ARG A 216 7.99 -5.98 -19.98
C ARG A 216 9.17 -6.77 -20.50
N GLY A 217 9.31 -8.05 -20.10
CA GLY A 217 10.42 -8.89 -20.55
C GLY A 217 11.82 -8.33 -20.26
N GLY A 218 11.97 -7.55 -19.19
CA GLY A 218 13.25 -6.92 -18.81
C GLY A 218 13.53 -5.53 -19.43
N PHE A 219 12.68 -5.04 -20.33
CA PHE A 219 12.84 -3.72 -20.96
C PHE A 219 11.84 -2.70 -20.39
N VAL A 220 12.27 -1.46 -20.19
CA VAL A 220 11.40 -0.35 -19.78
C VAL A 220 10.49 0.04 -20.95
N VAL A 221 9.19 0.01 -20.72
CA VAL A 221 8.14 0.30 -21.72
C VAL A 221 7.32 1.56 -21.37
N GLY A 222 7.61 2.21 -20.24
CA GLY A 222 7.03 3.50 -19.83
C GLY A 222 7.73 4.06 -18.58
N GLY A 223 7.75 5.39 -18.40
CA GLY A 223 8.50 6.05 -17.33
C GLY A 223 7.80 7.24 -16.64
N MET A 224 8.08 7.36 -15.33
CA MET A 224 7.77 8.45 -14.37
C MET A 224 6.31 8.92 -14.25
N PHE A 225 5.55 8.23 -13.39
CA PHE A 225 4.39 8.83 -12.71
C PHE A 225 4.89 9.65 -11.51
N THR A 226 4.64 10.95 -11.48
CA THR A 226 4.88 11.76 -10.27
C THR A 226 3.60 11.80 -9.44
N TYR A 227 3.69 11.28 -8.22
CA TYR A 227 2.62 11.39 -7.24
C TYR A 227 2.80 12.72 -6.49
N SER A 228 1.94 13.71 -6.75
CA SER A 228 1.86 14.92 -5.92
C SER A 228 0.60 14.84 -5.05
N ASN A 229 0.71 15.21 -3.78
CA ASN A 229 -0.45 15.36 -2.86
C ASN A 229 -1.52 16.33 -3.38
N SER A 230 -1.27 17.05 -4.47
CA SER A 230 -2.23 17.94 -5.12
C SER A 230 -2.96 17.32 -6.32
N HIS A 231 -2.35 16.47 -7.15
CA HIS A 231 -3.03 15.86 -8.31
C HIS A 231 -2.26 14.61 -8.78
N VAL A 232 -2.99 13.57 -9.17
CA VAL A 232 -2.45 12.51 -10.05
C VAL A 232 -2.25 13.18 -11.41
N LEU A 233 -1.01 13.54 -11.74
CA LEU A 233 -0.69 14.13 -13.04
C LEU A 233 -0.64 13.01 -14.10
N TYR A 234 -1.34 13.28 -15.21
CA TYR A 234 -1.47 12.40 -16.38
C TYR A 234 -0.22 12.41 -17.26
#